data_AF-A0AAN6DXR5-F1
#
_entry.id   AF-A0AAN6DXR5-F1
#
_cell.length_a   1.000
_cell.length_b   1.000
_cell.length_c   1.000
_cell.angle_alpha   90.00
_cell.angle_beta   90.00
_cell.angle_gamma   90.00
#
_symmetry.space_group_name_H-M   'P 1'
#
loop_
_entity.id
_entity.type
_entity.pdbx_description
1 polymer ?
#
loop_
_entity_poly.entity_id
_entity_poly.type
_entity_poly.pdbx_seq_one_letter_code
_entity_poly.pdbx_strand_id
1 'polypeptide(L)'
;MMLLTLLFTILLNLTSCFAVGPSLVFPPGTTAKTRGQILQGFNDALTLARVVVVIGKPCDPAFLRYFQPQDWPLVQGMFRQIANIPLNLGIDQNSIDSLLQSFNTPATYNPLFEGLSIAAGDNPFLRIPPKCGTPLPPNAYLAFDNTPGAQFSGLMAICPGAGVLTERLDLAGTENPPAWARVNDDPNGQTLPGWGCDGLGDHDNSFMTVTGSTVLHEFFHWPIILQDVPGYNTFIPPDSHGNHQIGDNTGTAIGLSHSYGPYNTRLINLLAPNPVTGKSQSIQNADNYVWYALSLYWSWKCGRPFGPGQSDADKNNILERKPPPA
;
A
#
# COMPACT_ATOMS: atom_id res chain seq x y z
N MET A 1 25.56 -22.85 42.99
CA MET A 1 24.15 -23.07 42.61
C MET A 1 23.40 -21.80 42.20
N MET A 2 23.62 -20.64 42.84
CA MET A 2 22.96 -19.36 42.47
C MET A 2 23.29 -18.83 41.06
N LEU A 3 24.51 -19.07 40.56
CA LEU A 3 24.91 -18.58 39.23
C LEU A 3 24.18 -19.32 38.08
N LEU A 4 23.88 -20.61 38.28
CA LEU A 4 23.19 -21.43 37.29
C LEU A 4 21.70 -21.09 37.20
N THR A 5 21.09 -20.72 38.33
CA THR A 5 19.68 -20.29 38.40
C THR A 5 19.49 -18.91 37.78
N LEU A 6 20.43 -17.97 38.02
CA LEU A 6 20.39 -16.64 37.40
C LEU A 6 20.55 -16.72 35.87
N LEU A 7 21.46 -17.58 35.39
CA LEU A 7 21.65 -17.83 33.95
C LEU A 7 20.40 -18.45 33.31
N PHE A 8 19.71 -19.37 34.02
CA PHE A 8 18.47 -19.97 33.54
C PHE A 8 17.30 -18.98 33.51
N THR A 9 17.19 -18.06 34.48
CA THR A 9 16.18 -16.98 34.44
C THR A 9 16.47 -15.93 33.37
N ILE A 10 17.73 -15.68 33.02
CA ILE A 10 18.08 -14.78 31.90
C ILE A 10 17.82 -15.50 30.56
N LEU A 11 18.12 -16.79 30.45
CA LEU A 11 17.85 -17.60 29.24
C LEU A 11 16.36 -17.91 29.04
N LEU A 12 15.55 -17.99 30.09
CA LEU A 12 14.09 -18.16 30.00
C LEU A 12 13.33 -16.84 29.76
N ASN A 13 13.91 -15.68 30.10
CA ASN A 13 13.38 -14.36 29.71
C ASN A 13 13.93 -13.89 28.34
N LEU A 14 14.79 -14.69 27.70
CA LEU A 14 15.17 -14.58 26.29
C LEU A 14 14.22 -15.38 25.39
N THR A 15 12.94 -15.55 25.78
CA THR A 15 11.88 -15.54 24.77
C THR A 15 11.87 -14.13 24.19
N SER A 16 12.77 -13.90 23.25
CA SER A 16 12.78 -12.74 22.39
C SER A 16 11.33 -12.43 22.02
N CYS A 17 10.86 -11.25 22.40
CA CYS A 17 9.82 -10.55 21.64
C CYS A 17 10.42 -10.33 20.25
N PHE A 18 10.48 -11.37 19.43
CA PHE A 18 10.68 -11.22 18.00
C PHE A 18 9.41 -10.54 17.53
N ALA A 19 9.52 -9.31 17.02
CA ALA A 19 8.41 -8.70 16.31
C ALA A 19 7.92 -9.72 15.28
N VAL A 20 6.65 -10.09 15.38
CA VAL A 20 6.02 -11.05 14.48
C VAL A 20 5.42 -10.23 13.33
N GLY A 21 5.68 -10.63 12.09
CA GLY A 21 5.03 -10.00 10.94
C GLY A 21 3.51 -10.27 10.92
N PRO A 22 2.82 -9.82 9.86
CA PRO A 22 1.40 -10.13 9.71
C PRO A 22 1.15 -11.64 9.70
N SER A 23 0.02 -12.06 10.25
CA SER A 23 -0.46 -13.44 10.15
C SER A 23 -1.00 -13.71 8.75
N LEU A 24 -0.31 -14.57 7.99
CA LEU A 24 -0.75 -14.98 6.66
C LEU A 24 -1.68 -16.20 6.74
N VAL A 25 -2.86 -16.08 6.12
CA VAL A 25 -3.88 -17.13 6.13
C VAL A 25 -4.12 -17.64 4.71
N PHE A 26 -3.83 -18.92 4.50
CA PHE A 26 -3.96 -19.56 3.20
C PHE A 26 -4.91 -20.76 3.30
N PRO A 27 -6.11 -20.69 2.70
CA PRO A 27 -7.01 -21.83 2.62
C PRO A 27 -6.35 -23.07 1.98
N PRO A 28 -6.86 -24.29 2.27
CA PRO A 28 -6.43 -25.49 1.57
C PRO A 28 -6.50 -25.31 0.04
N GLY A 29 -5.44 -25.68 -0.67
CA GLY A 29 -5.35 -25.53 -2.12
C GLY A 29 -4.76 -24.21 -2.62
N THR A 30 -4.47 -23.22 -1.74
CA THR A 30 -3.74 -22.02 -2.18
C THR A 30 -2.34 -22.38 -2.71
N THR A 31 -2.09 -22.05 -3.97
CA THR A 31 -0.84 -22.37 -4.69
C THR A 31 0.38 -21.64 -4.11
N ALA A 32 1.58 -22.17 -4.34
CA ALA A 32 2.83 -21.51 -3.94
C ALA A 32 3.00 -20.13 -4.61
N LYS A 33 2.58 -20.00 -5.89
CA LYS A 33 2.55 -18.73 -6.64
C LYS A 33 1.73 -17.67 -5.91
N THR A 34 0.48 -18.00 -5.55
CA THR A 34 -0.42 -17.09 -4.82
C THR A 34 0.16 -16.69 -3.45
N ARG A 35 0.72 -17.65 -2.69
CA ARG A 35 1.36 -17.36 -1.39
C ARG A 35 2.53 -16.39 -1.55
N GLY A 36 3.38 -16.63 -2.55
CA GLY A 36 4.51 -15.77 -2.89
C GLY A 36 4.08 -14.37 -3.29
N GLN A 37 3.07 -14.25 -4.16
CA GLN A 37 2.54 -12.95 -4.60
C GLN A 37 1.97 -12.12 -3.45
N ILE A 38 1.25 -12.74 -2.51
CA ILE A 38 0.68 -12.04 -1.34
C ILE A 38 1.79 -11.55 -0.41
N LEU A 39 2.76 -12.42 -0.10
CA LEU A 39 3.91 -12.04 0.73
C LEU A 39 4.72 -10.92 0.06
N GLN A 40 4.97 -11.02 -1.24
CA GLN A 40 5.70 -10.00 -1.97
C GLN A 40 4.89 -8.69 -2.06
N GLY A 41 3.57 -8.76 -2.23
CA GLY A 41 2.69 -7.60 -2.17
C GLY A 41 2.79 -6.84 -0.85
N PHE A 42 2.85 -7.56 0.28
CA PHE A 42 3.15 -6.94 1.58
C PHE A 42 4.49 -6.20 1.58
N ASN A 43 5.57 -6.85 1.13
CA ASN A 43 6.90 -6.22 1.10
C ASN A 43 6.99 -5.02 0.12
N ASP A 44 6.32 -5.11 -1.02
CA ASP A 44 6.23 -4.04 -2.00
C ASP A 44 5.46 -2.84 -1.45
N ALA A 45 4.40 -3.06 -0.66
CA ALA A 45 3.69 -1.97 0.02
C ALA A 45 4.60 -1.18 0.97
N LEU A 46 5.42 -1.90 1.77
CA LEU A 46 6.41 -1.25 2.64
C LEU A 46 7.47 -0.50 1.82
N THR A 47 7.87 -1.06 0.67
CA THR A 47 8.85 -0.45 -0.24
C THR A 47 8.30 0.83 -0.88
N LEU A 48 7.08 0.82 -1.39
CA LEU A 48 6.39 2.00 -1.91
C LEU A 48 6.29 3.10 -0.86
N ALA A 49 5.88 2.74 0.37
CA ALA A 49 5.83 3.67 1.47
C ALA A 49 7.21 4.24 1.82
N ARG A 50 8.24 3.39 1.84
CA ARG A 50 9.62 3.81 2.14
C ARG A 50 10.13 4.81 1.11
N VAL A 51 9.88 4.59 -0.17
CA VAL A 51 10.28 5.53 -1.22
C VAL A 51 9.66 6.90 -0.96
N VAL A 52 8.36 6.97 -0.65
CA VAL A 52 7.73 8.24 -0.24
C VAL A 52 8.44 8.90 0.94
N VAL A 53 8.74 8.11 1.98
CA VAL A 53 9.40 8.62 3.18
C VAL A 53 10.77 9.23 2.88
N VAL A 54 11.55 8.56 2.03
CA VAL A 54 12.96 8.87 1.82
C VAL A 54 13.18 9.95 0.77
N ILE A 55 12.41 9.95 -0.32
CA ILE A 55 12.64 10.85 -1.46
C ILE A 55 11.53 11.87 -1.72
N GLY A 56 10.35 11.70 -1.12
CA GLY A 56 9.22 12.61 -1.28
C GLY A 56 9.49 14.01 -0.71
N LYS A 57 8.83 15.04 -1.25
CA LYS A 57 8.97 16.43 -0.78
C LYS A 57 7.61 17.16 -0.83
N PRO A 58 7.35 18.13 0.07
CA PRO A 58 6.06 18.83 0.12
C PRO A 58 5.69 19.59 -1.18
N CYS A 59 6.68 19.87 -2.04
CA CYS A 59 6.49 20.60 -3.29
C CYS A 59 6.79 19.74 -4.53
N ASP A 60 6.98 18.42 -4.38
CA ASP A 60 7.22 17.57 -5.54
C ASP A 60 5.96 17.51 -6.43
N PRO A 61 6.09 17.52 -7.77
CA PRO A 61 4.93 17.54 -8.65
C PRO A 61 3.99 16.35 -8.46
N ALA A 62 4.47 15.20 -8.00
CA ALA A 62 3.61 14.05 -7.72
C ALA A 62 2.79 14.27 -6.43
N PHE A 63 3.40 14.79 -5.37
CA PHE A 63 2.70 15.15 -4.14
C PHE A 63 1.61 16.19 -4.43
N LEU A 64 1.94 17.26 -5.15
CA LEU A 64 0.99 18.34 -5.47
C LEU A 64 -0.16 17.90 -6.39
N ARG A 65 -0.07 16.75 -7.07
CA ARG A 65 -1.20 16.16 -7.79
C ARG A 65 -2.24 15.58 -6.84
N TYR A 66 -1.80 14.93 -5.77
CA TYR A 66 -2.67 14.12 -4.93
C TYR A 66 -2.95 14.74 -3.56
N PHE A 67 -2.15 15.70 -3.11
CA PHE A 67 -2.28 16.38 -1.83
C PHE A 67 -1.96 17.86 -1.94
N GLN A 68 -2.28 18.63 -0.91
CA GLN A 68 -1.92 20.04 -0.79
C GLN A 68 -0.73 20.20 0.17
N PRO A 69 0.08 21.28 0.04
CA PRO A 69 1.30 21.46 0.84
C PRO A 69 1.11 21.29 2.35
N GLN A 70 -0.03 21.74 2.89
CA GLN A 70 -0.34 21.65 4.31
C GLN A 70 -0.57 20.20 4.81
N ASP A 71 -0.84 19.25 3.92
CA ASP A 71 -1.07 17.85 4.28
C ASP A 71 0.25 17.11 4.55
N TRP A 72 1.38 17.67 4.09
CA TRP A 72 2.68 17.00 4.09
C TRP A 72 3.05 16.32 5.41
N PRO A 73 3.00 16.99 6.59
CA PRO A 73 3.41 16.35 7.84
C PRO A 73 2.57 15.11 8.20
N LEU A 74 1.27 15.15 7.90
CA LEU A 74 0.35 14.03 8.17
C LEU A 74 0.64 12.87 7.20
N VAL A 75 0.73 13.17 5.90
CA VAL A 75 1.00 12.18 4.85
C VAL A 75 2.34 11.49 5.07
N GLN A 76 3.41 12.25 5.37
CA GLN A 76 4.72 11.69 5.73
C GLN A 76 4.66 10.79 6.96
N GLY A 77 3.96 11.22 8.01
CA GLY A 77 3.80 10.43 9.23
C GLY A 77 3.12 9.08 8.96
N MET A 78 2.07 9.07 8.14
CA MET A 78 1.38 7.83 7.76
C MET A 78 2.29 6.89 6.96
N PHE A 79 3.00 7.41 5.96
CA PHE A 79 3.95 6.61 5.20
C PHE A 79 5.10 6.09 6.06
N ARG A 80 5.56 6.84 7.07
CA ARG A 80 6.57 6.38 8.03
C ARG A 80 6.11 5.18 8.85
N GLN A 81 4.88 5.21 9.37
CA GLN A 81 4.32 4.07 10.10
C GLN A 81 4.29 2.82 9.24
N ILE A 82 3.81 2.93 8.00
CA ILE A 82 3.73 1.82 7.06
C ILE A 82 5.12 1.36 6.63
N ALA A 83 6.03 2.28 6.30
CA ALA A 83 7.40 1.96 5.88
C ALA A 83 8.26 1.34 6.99
N ASN A 84 7.74 1.29 8.22
CA ASN A 84 8.44 0.88 9.41
C ASN A 84 9.67 1.77 9.70
N ILE A 85 9.47 3.09 9.61
CA ILE A 85 10.48 4.11 9.88
C ILE A 85 9.99 4.95 11.07
N PRO A 86 10.78 5.12 12.15
CA PRO A 86 10.36 5.90 13.29
C PRO A 86 9.94 7.33 12.90
N LEU A 87 8.87 7.82 13.51
CA LEU A 87 8.29 9.15 13.20
C LEU A 87 9.26 10.29 13.49
N ASN A 88 10.16 10.11 14.46
CA ASN A 88 11.17 11.09 14.87
C ASN A 88 12.54 10.88 14.21
N LEU A 89 12.71 9.89 13.33
CA LEU A 89 13.99 9.66 12.66
C LEU A 89 14.27 10.76 11.64
N GLY A 90 15.33 11.54 11.87
CA GLY A 90 15.87 12.45 10.86
C GLY A 90 16.41 11.67 9.68
N ILE A 91 15.98 12.02 8.47
CA ILE A 91 16.50 11.45 7.22
C ILE A 91 17.39 12.51 6.58
N ASP A 92 18.67 12.20 6.45
CA ASP A 92 19.65 13.04 5.77
C ASP A 92 20.07 12.41 4.44
N GLN A 93 20.79 13.18 3.61
CA GLN A 93 21.23 12.74 2.28
C GLN A 93 22.12 11.48 2.31
N ASN A 94 22.86 11.25 3.41
CA ASN A 94 23.76 10.11 3.54
C ASN A 94 23.00 8.82 3.91
N SER A 95 21.84 8.96 4.55
CA SER A 95 20.98 7.84 4.92
C SER A 95 20.07 7.32 3.80
N ILE A 96 19.87 8.12 2.73
CA ILE A 96 18.92 7.80 1.65
C ILE A 96 19.20 6.45 1.01
N ASP A 97 20.44 6.23 0.54
CA ASP A 97 20.79 4.99 -0.17
C ASP A 97 20.66 3.77 0.74
N SER A 98 21.11 3.90 1.98
CA SER A 98 20.97 2.83 2.99
C SER A 98 19.51 2.51 3.27
N LEU A 99 18.63 3.51 3.36
CA LEU A 99 17.21 3.28 3.60
C LEU A 99 16.55 2.63 2.37
N LEU A 100 16.82 3.11 1.16
CA LEU A 100 16.27 2.55 -0.07
C LEU A 100 16.72 1.10 -0.32
N GLN A 101 17.93 0.72 0.12
CA GLN A 101 18.46 -0.63 0.01
C GLN A 101 18.11 -1.52 1.21
N SER A 102 17.60 -0.94 2.30
CA SER A 102 17.20 -1.71 3.48
C SER A 102 15.95 -2.55 3.19
N PHE A 103 15.96 -3.77 3.72
CA PHE A 103 14.78 -4.62 3.76
C PHE A 103 14.38 -4.82 5.21
N ASN A 104 13.08 -4.72 5.47
CA ASN A 104 12.57 -5.06 6.79
C ASN A 104 12.60 -6.58 6.93
N THR A 105 13.19 -7.06 8.01
CA THR A 105 13.03 -8.44 8.44
C THR A 105 11.83 -8.55 9.40
N PRO A 106 11.21 -9.73 9.56
CA PRO A 106 10.14 -9.93 10.54
C PRO A 106 10.43 -9.33 11.91
N ALA A 107 11.64 -9.59 12.44
CA ALA A 107 12.09 -9.12 13.74
C ALA A 107 12.20 -7.59 13.87
N THR A 108 12.16 -6.86 12.77
CA THR A 108 12.27 -5.39 12.73
C THR A 108 10.98 -4.69 12.41
N TYR A 109 9.91 -5.40 12.02
CA TYR A 109 8.64 -4.77 11.64
C TYR A 109 8.04 -3.93 12.78
N ASN A 110 7.22 -2.97 12.40
CA ASN A 110 6.42 -2.19 13.33
C ASN A 110 5.56 -3.20 14.11
N PRO A 111 5.64 -3.23 15.46
CA PRO A 111 4.91 -4.21 16.26
C PRO A 111 3.41 -4.21 16.01
N LEU A 112 2.84 -3.10 15.52
CA LEU A 112 1.43 -3.05 15.14
C LEU A 112 1.06 -4.07 14.06
N PHE A 113 1.99 -4.46 13.17
CA PHE A 113 1.78 -5.50 12.16
C PHE A 113 1.45 -6.88 12.75
N GLU A 114 1.73 -7.14 14.02
CA GLU A 114 1.25 -8.35 14.72
C GLU A 114 -0.29 -8.41 14.76
N GLY A 115 -0.93 -7.25 14.79
CA GLY A 115 -2.39 -7.11 14.75
C GLY A 115 -2.99 -7.27 13.36
N LEU A 116 -2.20 -7.53 12.31
CA LEU A 116 -2.67 -7.69 10.94
C LEU A 116 -2.77 -9.17 10.54
N SER A 117 -3.91 -9.55 9.97
CA SER A 117 -4.08 -10.80 9.25
C SER A 117 -4.34 -10.54 7.77
N ILE A 118 -3.59 -11.21 6.89
CA ILE A 118 -3.76 -11.14 5.44
C ILE A 118 -4.14 -12.53 4.92
N ALA A 119 -5.30 -12.63 4.28
CA ALA A 119 -5.80 -13.89 3.74
C ALA A 119 -5.76 -13.94 2.20
N ALA A 120 -5.49 -15.13 1.65
CA ALA A 120 -5.81 -15.43 0.26
C ALA A 120 -7.29 -15.82 0.17
N GLY A 121 -8.12 -14.92 -0.37
CA GLY A 121 -9.58 -15.00 -0.30
C GLY A 121 -10.14 -14.26 0.90
N ASP A 122 -11.41 -14.49 1.21
CA ASP A 122 -12.07 -13.88 2.36
C ASP A 122 -11.38 -14.29 3.66
N ASN A 123 -10.99 -13.31 4.48
CA ASN A 123 -10.30 -13.56 5.74
C ASN A 123 -11.26 -14.23 6.73
N PRO A 124 -10.92 -15.41 7.31
CA PRO A 124 -11.87 -16.20 8.11
C PRO A 124 -12.26 -15.55 9.44
N PHE A 125 -11.54 -14.52 9.87
CA PHE A 125 -11.87 -13.76 11.08
C PHE A 125 -12.88 -12.62 10.80
N LEU A 126 -13.17 -12.34 9.52
CA LEU A 126 -14.17 -11.35 9.14
C LEU A 126 -15.57 -11.80 9.52
N ARG A 127 -16.35 -10.85 10.04
CA ARG A 127 -17.77 -11.03 10.39
C ARG A 127 -18.69 -10.37 9.36
N ILE A 128 -18.24 -10.28 8.11
CA ILE A 128 -18.98 -9.73 6.99
C ILE A 128 -19.15 -10.79 5.89
N PRO A 129 -20.16 -10.65 5.01
CA PRO A 129 -20.35 -11.58 3.90
C PRO A 129 -19.11 -11.68 3.02
N PRO A 130 -18.76 -12.89 2.53
CA PRO A 130 -17.62 -13.09 1.65
C PRO A 130 -17.80 -12.31 0.34
N LYS A 131 -16.74 -11.65 -0.12
CA LYS A 131 -16.69 -10.85 -1.35
C LYS A 131 -15.80 -11.46 -2.42
N CYS A 132 -14.77 -12.23 -2.04
CA CYS A 132 -13.83 -12.80 -3.01
C CYS A 132 -14.44 -13.91 -3.87
N GLY A 133 -15.53 -14.53 -3.41
CA GLY A 133 -16.30 -15.53 -4.18
C GLY A 133 -17.36 -14.95 -5.14
N THR A 134 -17.47 -13.63 -5.26
CA THR A 134 -18.48 -12.99 -6.13
C THR A 134 -18.04 -13.02 -7.61
N PRO A 135 -18.95 -12.87 -8.59
CA PRO A 135 -18.60 -12.85 -10.00
C PRO A 135 -17.65 -11.71 -10.41
N LEU A 136 -17.69 -10.60 -9.67
CA LEU A 136 -16.82 -9.44 -9.84
C LEU A 136 -16.15 -9.15 -8.49
N PRO A 137 -15.18 -9.99 -8.09
CA PRO A 137 -14.55 -9.82 -6.79
C PRO A 137 -13.73 -8.51 -6.77
N PRO A 138 -13.69 -7.81 -5.62
CA PRO A 138 -12.74 -6.72 -5.46
C PRO A 138 -11.30 -7.27 -5.54
N ASN A 139 -10.33 -6.40 -5.81
CA ASN A 139 -8.92 -6.79 -5.76
C ASN A 139 -8.52 -7.22 -4.34
N ALA A 140 -8.82 -6.37 -3.37
CA ALA A 140 -8.71 -6.65 -1.97
C ALA A 140 -9.78 -5.87 -1.22
N TYR A 141 -9.90 -6.14 0.07
CA TYR A 141 -10.60 -5.27 0.99
C TYR A 141 -10.10 -5.53 2.41
N LEU A 142 -10.21 -4.51 3.27
CA LEU A 142 -9.87 -4.60 4.68
C LEU A 142 -11.08 -4.22 5.54
N ALA A 143 -11.28 -4.99 6.61
CA ALA A 143 -12.04 -4.54 7.76
C ALA A 143 -11.12 -4.47 8.97
N PHE A 144 -11.49 -3.67 9.96
CA PHE A 144 -10.81 -3.65 11.24
C PHE A 144 -11.75 -4.10 12.36
N ASP A 145 -11.19 -4.74 13.38
CA ASP A 145 -11.89 -5.19 14.58
C ASP A 145 -11.19 -4.60 15.81
N ASN A 146 -11.80 -3.58 16.40
CA ASN A 146 -11.28 -2.90 17.59
C ASN A 146 -11.90 -3.42 18.89
N THR A 147 -12.62 -4.55 18.84
CA THR A 147 -13.22 -5.12 20.05
C THR A 147 -12.13 -5.68 20.97
N PRO A 148 -12.30 -5.60 22.31
CA PRO A 148 -11.29 -6.08 23.27
C PRO A 148 -10.90 -7.56 23.16
N GLY A 149 -11.67 -8.37 22.44
CA GLY A 149 -11.41 -9.80 22.20
C GLY A 149 -10.98 -10.13 20.77
N ALA A 150 -10.74 -9.13 19.92
CA ALA A 150 -10.30 -9.33 18.56
C ALA A 150 -8.91 -9.99 18.55
N GLN A 151 -8.75 -11.08 17.79
CA GLN A 151 -7.45 -11.72 17.60
C GLN A 151 -6.52 -10.85 16.75
N PHE A 152 -7.09 -10.22 15.72
CA PHE A 152 -6.40 -9.31 14.82
C PHE A 152 -7.27 -8.09 14.67
N SER A 153 -6.62 -6.93 14.62
CA SER A 153 -7.30 -5.66 14.49
C SER A 153 -7.41 -5.19 13.04
N GLY A 154 -6.56 -5.69 12.15
CA GLY A 154 -6.66 -5.52 10.70
C GLY A 154 -6.90 -6.86 10.03
N LEU A 155 -7.98 -6.98 9.26
CA LEU A 155 -8.41 -8.20 8.59
C LEU A 155 -8.48 -7.93 7.08
N MET A 156 -7.37 -8.20 6.39
CA MET A 156 -7.24 -8.02 4.95
C MET A 156 -7.57 -9.32 4.21
N ALA A 157 -8.34 -9.18 3.14
CA ALA A 157 -8.63 -10.22 2.17
C ALA A 157 -8.05 -9.81 0.80
N ILE A 158 -7.21 -10.64 0.20
CA ILE A 158 -6.70 -10.46 -1.17
C ILE A 158 -7.35 -11.53 -2.05
N CYS A 159 -8.16 -11.12 -3.03
CA CYS A 159 -8.99 -12.04 -3.80
C CYS A 159 -8.21 -12.69 -4.95
N PRO A 160 -7.99 -14.02 -4.94
CA PRO A 160 -7.10 -14.65 -5.92
C PRO A 160 -7.62 -14.66 -7.36
N GLY A 161 -8.94 -14.57 -7.54
CA GLY A 161 -9.58 -14.49 -8.86
C GLY A 161 -9.64 -13.07 -9.44
N ALA A 162 -9.14 -12.06 -8.73
CA ALA A 162 -9.16 -10.66 -9.18
C ALA A 162 -7.85 -10.26 -9.87
N GLY A 163 -7.91 -9.15 -10.61
CA GLY A 163 -6.78 -8.57 -11.37
C GLY A 163 -5.50 -8.39 -10.54
N VAL A 164 -5.62 -8.16 -9.23
CA VAL A 164 -4.46 -8.03 -8.33
C VAL A 164 -3.50 -9.23 -8.36
N LEU A 165 -3.98 -10.45 -8.56
CA LEU A 165 -3.11 -11.64 -8.65
C LEU A 165 -3.03 -12.22 -10.06
N THR A 166 -3.97 -11.88 -10.94
CA THR A 166 -4.04 -12.42 -12.30
C THR A 166 -3.40 -11.52 -13.37
N GLU A 167 -3.34 -10.20 -13.14
CA GLU A 167 -2.87 -9.21 -14.14
C GLU A 167 -1.63 -8.43 -13.67
N ARG A 168 -1.37 -8.41 -12.36
CA ARG A 168 -0.28 -7.64 -11.74
C ARG A 168 0.87 -8.55 -11.30
N LEU A 169 2.09 -8.01 -11.41
CA LEU A 169 3.28 -8.57 -10.78
C LEU A 169 3.67 -7.74 -9.55
N ASP A 170 4.78 -8.13 -8.93
CA ASP A 170 5.50 -7.33 -7.95
C ASP A 170 6.27 -6.18 -8.63
N LEU A 171 6.85 -5.29 -7.82
CA LEU A 171 7.64 -4.16 -8.31
C LEU A 171 8.80 -4.61 -9.20
N ALA A 172 9.52 -5.65 -8.80
CA ALA A 172 10.69 -6.15 -9.52
C ALA A 172 10.33 -6.74 -10.89
N GLY A 173 9.26 -7.53 -10.96
CA GLY A 173 8.74 -8.12 -12.18
C GLY A 173 8.06 -7.11 -13.10
N THR A 174 7.54 -5.99 -12.58
CA THR A 174 7.10 -4.89 -13.43
C THR A 174 8.28 -4.05 -13.93
N GLU A 175 9.30 -3.80 -13.11
CA GLU A 175 10.51 -3.04 -13.46
C GLU A 175 11.34 -3.77 -14.54
N ASN A 176 11.64 -5.04 -14.30
CA ASN A 176 12.38 -5.90 -15.22
C ASN A 176 11.54 -7.13 -15.60
N PRO A 177 10.62 -6.98 -16.56
CA PRO A 177 9.67 -8.01 -16.90
C PRO A 177 10.32 -9.22 -17.57
N PRO A 178 9.77 -10.43 -17.34
CA PRO A 178 10.20 -11.65 -18.01
C PRO A 178 9.93 -11.60 -19.52
N ALA A 179 10.51 -12.56 -20.25
CA ALA A 179 10.49 -12.61 -21.71
C ALA A 179 9.08 -12.54 -22.30
N TRP A 180 8.08 -13.19 -21.70
CA TRP A 180 6.70 -13.16 -22.19
C TRP A 180 6.07 -11.76 -22.20
N ALA A 181 6.58 -10.82 -21.41
CA ALA A 181 6.14 -9.42 -21.35
C ALA A 181 6.96 -8.50 -22.29
N ARG A 182 7.68 -9.09 -23.24
CA ARG A 182 8.51 -8.42 -24.23
C ARG A 182 8.12 -8.85 -25.64
N VAL A 183 8.48 -8.02 -26.63
CA VAL A 183 8.24 -8.30 -28.05
C VAL A 183 8.87 -9.65 -28.43
N ASN A 184 8.11 -10.47 -29.16
CA ASN A 184 8.50 -11.82 -29.61
C ASN A 184 8.89 -12.80 -28.49
N ASP A 185 8.45 -12.55 -27.26
CA ASP A 185 8.86 -13.33 -26.09
C ASP A 185 10.40 -13.41 -25.92
N ASP A 186 11.12 -12.36 -26.32
CA ASP A 186 12.59 -12.25 -26.23
C ASP A 186 13.00 -11.63 -24.87
N PRO A 187 13.85 -12.29 -24.05
CA PRO A 187 14.34 -11.71 -22.79
C PRO A 187 15.08 -10.36 -22.96
N ASN A 188 15.62 -10.08 -24.14
CA ASN A 188 16.28 -8.81 -24.47
C ASN A 188 15.39 -7.89 -25.34
N GLY A 189 14.17 -8.33 -25.66
CA GLY A 189 13.23 -7.56 -26.46
C GLY A 189 12.73 -6.31 -25.74
N GLN A 190 12.21 -5.36 -26.52
CA GLN A 190 11.51 -4.19 -25.99
C GLN A 190 10.31 -4.65 -25.15
N THR A 191 10.07 -3.96 -24.04
CA THR A 191 8.93 -4.27 -23.17
C THR A 191 7.61 -3.91 -23.84
N LEU A 192 6.59 -4.74 -23.62
CA LEU A 192 5.24 -4.48 -24.11
C LEU A 192 4.56 -3.39 -23.26
N PRO A 193 3.47 -2.76 -23.76
CA PRO A 193 2.66 -1.84 -22.96
C PRO A 193 2.30 -2.44 -21.60
N GLY A 194 2.46 -1.61 -20.57
CA GLY A 194 2.30 -1.99 -19.18
C GLY A 194 3.52 -2.65 -18.54
N TRP A 195 4.63 -2.87 -19.23
CA TRP A 195 5.80 -3.53 -18.66
C TRP A 195 7.07 -2.72 -18.82
N GLY A 196 7.91 -2.71 -17.79
CA GLY A 196 9.14 -1.89 -17.73
C GLY A 196 8.88 -0.39 -17.83
N CYS A 197 9.93 0.39 -17.61
CA CYS A 197 9.81 1.85 -17.59
C CYS A 197 9.22 2.46 -18.86
N ASP A 198 9.53 1.92 -20.04
CA ASP A 198 9.00 2.44 -21.30
C ASP A 198 7.52 2.06 -21.50
N GLY A 199 7.10 0.87 -21.04
CA GLY A 199 5.73 0.39 -21.19
C GLY A 199 4.74 1.04 -20.24
N LEU A 200 5.19 1.73 -19.18
CA LEU A 200 4.30 2.43 -18.24
C LEU A 200 3.63 3.69 -18.83
N GLY A 201 4.06 4.16 -19.99
CA GLY A 201 3.55 5.40 -20.60
C GLY A 201 4.12 6.66 -19.95
N ASP A 202 3.57 7.84 -20.23
CA ASP A 202 4.13 9.13 -19.81
C ASP A 202 3.35 9.82 -18.66
N HIS A 203 2.28 9.21 -18.17
CA HIS A 203 1.42 9.75 -17.13
C HIS A 203 0.93 8.68 -16.17
N ASP A 204 0.43 9.10 -15.00
CA ASP A 204 -0.12 8.22 -13.98
C ASP A 204 -1.32 7.42 -14.54
N ASN A 205 -1.18 6.10 -14.64
CA ASN A 205 -2.21 5.19 -15.14
C ASN A 205 -2.08 3.79 -14.51
N SER A 206 -3.07 2.92 -14.71
CA SER A 206 -3.15 1.60 -14.07
C SER A 206 -2.05 0.60 -14.45
N PHE A 207 -1.26 0.85 -15.50
CA PHE A 207 -0.02 0.10 -15.70
C PHE A 207 0.97 0.29 -14.55
N MET A 208 0.90 1.38 -13.79
CA MET A 208 1.81 1.57 -12.65
C MET A 208 1.44 0.69 -11.46
N THR A 209 0.26 0.07 -11.46
CA THR A 209 -0.23 -0.74 -10.33
C THR A 209 0.47 -2.10 -10.27
N VAL A 210 0.76 -2.51 -9.03
CA VAL A 210 1.37 -3.78 -8.65
C VAL A 210 0.57 -4.41 -7.52
N THR A 211 0.81 -5.68 -7.18
CA THR A 211 0.15 -6.32 -6.04
C THR A 211 0.31 -5.50 -4.75
N GLY A 212 1.53 -5.00 -4.51
CA GLY A 212 1.80 -4.18 -3.32
C GLY A 212 1.13 -2.82 -3.27
N SER A 213 0.74 -2.23 -4.42
CA SER A 213 -0.02 -0.97 -4.40
C SER A 213 -1.44 -1.19 -3.89
N THR A 214 -2.00 -2.39 -4.09
CA THR A 214 -3.29 -2.78 -3.51
C THR A 214 -3.14 -3.04 -2.01
N VAL A 215 -2.10 -3.74 -1.58
CA VAL A 215 -1.86 -3.95 -0.14
C VAL A 215 -1.64 -2.62 0.59
N LEU A 216 -0.91 -1.69 -0.05
CA LEU A 216 -0.71 -0.33 0.46
C LEU A 216 -2.04 0.42 0.60
N HIS A 217 -2.92 0.34 -0.40
CA HIS A 217 -4.26 0.92 -0.34
C HIS A 217 -5.00 0.46 0.92
N GLU A 218 -5.04 -0.85 1.13
CA GLU A 218 -5.74 -1.45 2.28
C GLU A 218 -5.13 -1.05 3.63
N PHE A 219 -3.81 -0.80 3.73
CA PHE A 219 -3.21 -0.30 4.96
C PHE A 219 -3.77 1.06 5.39
N PHE A 220 -4.13 1.93 4.45
CA PHE A 220 -4.71 3.22 4.79
C PHE A 220 -6.11 3.09 5.38
N HIS A 221 -6.84 2.00 5.09
CA HIS A 221 -8.12 1.69 5.72
C HIS A 221 -8.00 1.17 7.15
N TRP A 222 -6.80 0.82 7.62
CA TRP A 222 -6.58 0.24 8.93
C TRP A 222 -6.14 1.32 9.93
N PRO A 223 -7.04 1.91 10.74
CA PRO A 223 -6.70 3.09 11.55
C PRO A 223 -5.61 2.81 12.59
N ILE A 224 -5.48 1.57 13.05
CA ILE A 224 -4.55 1.21 14.12
C ILE A 224 -3.10 1.33 13.69
N ILE A 225 -2.73 1.06 12.42
CA ILE A 225 -1.35 1.29 11.96
C ILE A 225 -0.98 2.78 11.95
N LEU A 226 -2.00 3.65 11.86
CA LEU A 226 -1.85 5.10 11.74
C LEU A 226 -2.09 5.85 13.07
N GLN A 227 -2.48 5.16 14.14
CA GLN A 227 -2.96 5.78 15.38
C GLN A 227 -1.93 6.68 16.07
N ASP A 228 -0.63 6.38 15.90
CA ASP A 228 0.47 7.14 16.53
C ASP A 228 0.93 8.33 15.67
N VAL A 229 0.35 8.53 14.47
CA VAL A 229 0.70 9.67 13.62
C VAL A 229 0.17 10.95 14.26
N PRO A 230 1.03 11.97 14.50
CA PRO A 230 0.62 13.21 15.12
C PRO A 230 -0.54 13.89 14.36
N GLY A 231 -1.65 14.09 15.08
CA GLY A 231 -2.85 14.74 14.55
C GLY A 231 -3.78 13.82 13.74
N TYR A 232 -3.54 12.50 13.68
CA TYR A 232 -4.42 11.57 12.93
C TYR A 232 -5.89 11.71 13.31
N ASN A 233 -6.24 11.49 14.58
CA ASN A 233 -7.62 11.60 15.08
C ASN A 233 -8.20 13.02 14.98
N THR A 234 -7.36 14.05 14.84
CA THR A 234 -7.79 15.44 14.67
C THR A 234 -8.15 15.73 13.21
N PHE A 235 -7.39 15.17 12.27
CA PHE A 235 -7.50 15.50 10.85
C PHE A 235 -8.33 14.50 10.05
N ILE A 236 -8.40 13.25 10.49
CA ILE A 236 -9.30 12.22 9.96
C ILE A 236 -10.53 12.20 10.86
N PRO A 237 -11.68 12.72 10.44
CA PRO A 237 -12.88 12.72 11.27
C PRO A 237 -13.39 11.29 11.48
N PRO A 238 -14.11 11.03 12.59
CA PRO A 238 -14.74 9.74 12.80
C PRO A 238 -15.89 9.52 11.79
N ASP A 239 -16.06 8.28 11.34
CA ASP A 239 -17.20 7.83 10.54
C ASP A 239 -18.50 7.76 11.36
N SER A 240 -19.59 7.26 10.76
CA SER A 240 -20.88 7.09 11.45
C SER A 240 -20.84 6.11 12.62
N HIS A 241 -19.78 5.33 12.75
CA HIS A 241 -19.55 4.36 13.82
C HIS A 241 -18.53 4.86 14.85
N GLY A 242 -18.04 6.10 14.72
CA GLY A 242 -17.06 6.69 15.63
C GLY A 242 -15.61 6.34 15.32
N ASN A 243 -15.32 5.69 14.19
CA ASN A 243 -13.97 5.25 13.83
C ASN A 243 -13.29 6.28 12.93
N HIS A 244 -12.06 6.65 13.28
CA HIS A 244 -11.22 7.55 12.47
C HIS A 244 -10.62 6.78 11.29
N GLN A 245 -11.43 6.44 10.29
CA GLN A 245 -11.00 5.64 9.14
C GLN A 245 -10.80 6.50 7.90
N ILE A 246 -9.73 6.24 7.14
CA ILE A 246 -9.60 6.74 5.77
C ILE A 246 -10.41 5.80 4.89
N GLY A 247 -11.42 6.32 4.20
CA GLY A 247 -12.25 5.52 3.30
C GLY A 247 -11.74 5.55 1.86
N ASP A 248 -12.55 4.95 0.99
CA ASP A 248 -12.43 5.10 -0.46
C ASP A 248 -13.21 6.31 -0.98
N ASN A 249 -13.36 7.35 -0.14
CA ASN A 249 -14.18 8.55 -0.35
C ASN A 249 -15.23 8.41 -1.48
N THR A 250 -16.38 7.78 -1.19
CA THR A 250 -17.42 7.58 -2.19
C THR A 250 -18.27 8.85 -2.34
N GLY A 251 -17.68 9.86 -2.99
CA GLY A 251 -18.33 10.88 -3.81
C GLY A 251 -19.46 11.70 -3.20
N THR A 252 -19.28 13.02 -3.15
CA THR A 252 -20.36 14.00 -3.42
C THR A 252 -19.80 15.38 -3.80
N ALA A 253 -18.56 15.71 -3.46
CA ALA A 253 -18.03 17.07 -3.62
C ALA A 253 -17.71 17.51 -5.06
N ILE A 254 -17.60 16.60 -6.05
CA ILE A 254 -17.28 16.95 -7.46
C ILE A 254 -18.24 16.31 -8.48
N GLY A 255 -19.29 15.61 -8.06
CA GLY A 255 -20.13 14.84 -8.99
C GLY A 255 -19.39 13.71 -9.71
N LEU A 256 -18.25 13.26 -9.18
CA LEU A 256 -17.55 12.07 -9.65
C LEU A 256 -18.38 10.83 -9.38
N SER A 257 -18.39 9.90 -10.33
CA SER A 257 -19.03 8.59 -10.17
C SER A 257 -18.34 7.72 -9.12
N HIS A 258 -17.04 7.93 -8.89
CA HIS A 258 -16.23 7.32 -7.82
C HIS A 258 -14.90 8.08 -7.64
N SER A 259 -14.11 7.66 -6.65
CA SER A 259 -12.82 8.23 -6.25
C SER A 259 -11.59 7.48 -6.78
N TYR A 260 -11.76 6.26 -7.28
CA TYR A 260 -10.63 5.43 -7.73
C TYR A 260 -9.98 5.91 -9.03
N GLY A 261 -8.69 5.62 -9.15
CA GLY A 261 -7.86 5.87 -10.31
C GLY A 261 -7.09 7.19 -10.23
N PRO A 262 -6.03 7.34 -11.02
CA PRO A 262 -5.13 8.49 -10.92
C PRO A 262 -5.84 9.80 -11.28
N TYR A 263 -6.79 9.73 -12.20
CA TYR A 263 -7.57 10.88 -12.64
C TYR A 263 -8.56 11.37 -11.57
N ASN A 264 -9.36 10.49 -10.96
CA ASN A 264 -10.36 10.95 -9.98
C ASN A 264 -9.71 11.35 -8.66
N THR A 265 -8.68 10.64 -8.22
CA THR A 265 -7.94 10.98 -7.00
C THR A 265 -7.29 12.36 -7.08
N ARG A 266 -6.66 12.73 -8.22
CA ARG A 266 -6.14 14.09 -8.39
C ARG A 266 -7.25 15.16 -8.39
N LEU A 267 -8.45 14.83 -8.88
CA LEU A 267 -9.57 15.77 -8.86
C LEU A 267 -10.05 16.04 -7.44
N ILE A 268 -10.04 15.04 -6.55
CA ILE A 268 -10.31 15.23 -5.11
C ILE A 268 -9.40 16.31 -4.52
N ASN A 269 -8.14 16.38 -4.95
CA ASN A 269 -7.18 17.37 -4.46
C ASN A 269 -7.51 18.82 -4.87
N LEU A 270 -8.32 19.02 -5.91
CA LEU A 270 -8.78 20.33 -6.37
C LEU A 270 -9.91 20.90 -5.51
N LEU A 271 -10.47 20.11 -4.60
CA LEU A 271 -11.51 20.57 -3.69
C LEU A 271 -10.96 21.58 -2.68
N ALA A 272 -11.86 22.45 -2.24
CA ALA A 272 -11.58 23.31 -1.10
C ALA A 272 -11.20 22.43 0.11
N PRO A 273 -10.14 22.81 0.85
CA PRO A 273 -9.79 22.17 2.11
C PRO A 273 -10.99 22.15 3.07
N ASN A 274 -11.02 21.15 3.94
CA ASN A 274 -11.97 21.10 5.02
C ASN A 274 -11.82 22.37 5.88
N PRO A 275 -12.88 23.19 6.07
CA PRO A 275 -12.78 24.47 6.75
C PRO A 275 -12.49 24.34 8.26
N VAL A 276 -12.72 23.15 8.85
CA VAL A 276 -12.46 22.86 10.26
C VAL A 276 -11.01 22.45 10.48
N THR A 277 -10.49 21.54 9.65
CA THR A 277 -9.14 20.98 9.84
C THR A 277 -8.07 21.71 9.03
N GLY A 278 -8.47 22.49 8.01
CA GLY A 278 -7.58 23.12 7.04
C GLY A 278 -6.89 22.14 6.07
N LYS A 279 -7.19 20.84 6.15
CA LYS A 279 -6.57 19.79 5.32
C LYS A 279 -7.34 19.56 4.03
N SER A 280 -6.66 19.09 2.98
CA SER A 280 -7.35 18.73 1.74
C SER A 280 -8.33 17.57 1.95
N GLN A 281 -9.26 17.38 1.01
CA GLN A 281 -10.15 16.23 1.04
C GLN A 281 -9.40 14.92 0.69
N SER A 282 -8.22 15.02 0.08
CA SER A 282 -7.41 13.89 -0.34
C SER A 282 -6.92 13.01 0.81
N ILE A 283 -6.72 13.57 2.01
CA ILE A 283 -6.27 12.80 3.18
C ILE A 283 -7.33 11.77 3.64
N GLN A 284 -8.54 11.85 3.11
CA GLN A 284 -9.65 10.93 3.42
C GLN A 284 -9.87 9.88 2.32
N ASN A 285 -8.97 9.78 1.34
CA ASN A 285 -9.07 8.81 0.25
C ASN A 285 -7.81 7.95 0.14
N ALA A 286 -7.94 6.65 0.38
CA ALA A 286 -6.80 5.71 0.36
C ALA A 286 -6.05 5.73 -0.98
N ASP A 287 -6.78 5.86 -2.09
CA ASP A 287 -6.19 5.82 -3.43
C ASP A 287 -5.32 7.07 -3.74
N ASN A 288 -5.55 8.22 -3.09
CA ASN A 288 -4.65 9.39 -3.22
C ASN A 288 -3.23 9.07 -2.73
N TYR A 289 -3.12 8.30 -1.65
CA TYR A 289 -1.83 7.86 -1.12
C TYR A 289 -1.15 6.88 -2.08
N VAL A 290 -1.91 5.93 -2.62
CA VAL A 290 -1.41 4.92 -3.57
C VAL A 290 -0.85 5.58 -4.82
N TRP A 291 -1.60 6.49 -5.44
CA TRP A 291 -1.16 7.16 -6.66
C TRP A 291 0.02 8.09 -6.42
N TYR A 292 0.09 8.76 -5.27
CA TYR A 292 1.30 9.48 -4.90
C TYR A 292 2.51 8.54 -4.81
N ALA A 293 2.39 7.43 -4.09
CA ALA A 293 3.47 6.47 -3.92
C ALA A 293 3.92 5.85 -5.25
N LEU A 294 2.97 5.43 -6.10
CA LEU A 294 3.27 4.88 -7.43
C LEU A 294 3.96 5.90 -8.33
N SER A 295 3.42 7.11 -8.39
CA SER A 295 3.96 8.17 -9.24
C SER A 295 5.39 8.51 -8.86
N LEU A 296 5.66 8.67 -7.56
CA LEU A 296 6.99 8.94 -7.04
C LEU A 296 7.94 7.76 -7.24
N TYR A 297 7.49 6.53 -6.94
CA TYR A 297 8.29 5.31 -7.09
C TYR A 297 8.76 5.12 -8.53
N TRP A 298 7.84 5.14 -9.49
CA TRP A 298 8.18 4.93 -10.88
C TRP A 298 8.96 6.11 -11.46
N SER A 299 8.70 7.34 -11.02
CA SER A 299 9.55 8.46 -11.43
C SER A 299 10.99 8.31 -11.00
N TRP A 300 11.21 7.86 -9.76
CA TRP A 300 12.54 7.57 -9.25
C TRP A 300 13.20 6.40 -9.98
N LYS A 301 12.50 5.27 -10.09
CA LYS A 301 13.03 4.07 -10.75
C LYS A 301 13.35 4.27 -12.22
N CYS A 302 12.48 4.97 -12.93
CA CYS A 302 12.63 5.18 -14.37
C CYS A 302 13.46 6.41 -14.72
N GLY A 303 13.92 7.19 -13.72
CA GLY A 303 14.71 8.39 -13.94
C GLY A 303 14.00 9.48 -14.74
N ARG A 304 12.65 9.49 -14.75
CA ARG A 304 11.85 10.45 -15.52
C ARG A 304 10.54 10.81 -14.81
N PRO A 305 10.03 12.04 -14.96
CA PRO A 305 8.72 12.39 -14.42
C PRO A 305 7.59 11.66 -15.16
N PHE A 306 6.53 11.33 -14.43
CA PHE A 306 5.22 10.99 -15.00
C PHE A 306 4.28 12.19 -14.84
N GLY A 307 3.52 12.47 -15.89
CA GLY A 307 2.43 13.45 -15.89
C GLY A 307 1.21 12.98 -15.10
N PRO A 308 0.21 13.84 -14.90
CA PRO A 308 -1.01 13.46 -14.20
C PRO A 308 -1.90 12.56 -15.07
N GLY A 309 -2.63 11.62 -14.46
CA GLY A 309 -3.63 10.79 -15.16
C GLY A 309 -4.66 11.67 -15.88
N GLN A 310 -4.89 11.48 -17.16
CA GLN A 310 -5.60 12.36 -18.07
C GLN A 310 -7.11 12.11 -18.10
N SER A 311 -7.56 10.89 -17.84
CA SER A 311 -8.97 10.51 -17.91
C SER A 311 -9.35 9.40 -16.92
N ASP A 312 -10.65 9.21 -16.69
CA ASP A 312 -11.15 8.08 -15.89
C ASP A 312 -10.80 6.71 -16.52
N ALA A 313 -10.53 6.66 -17.83
CA ALA A 313 -10.14 5.43 -18.51
C ALA A 313 -8.76 4.92 -18.07
N ASP A 314 -7.87 5.81 -17.58
CA ASP A 314 -6.50 5.46 -17.19
C ASP A 314 -6.44 4.39 -16.10
N LYS A 315 -7.49 4.28 -15.28
CA LYS A 315 -7.62 3.24 -14.25
C LYS A 315 -7.83 1.83 -14.82
N ASN A 316 -8.20 1.73 -16.11
CA ASN A 316 -8.53 0.49 -16.80
C ASN A 316 -7.46 0.02 -17.79
N ASN A 317 -6.43 0.82 -18.08
CA ASN A 317 -5.31 0.44 -18.96
C ASN A 317 -4.71 -0.94 -18.62
N ILE A 318 -4.72 -1.34 -17.34
CA ILE A 318 -4.27 -2.66 -16.90
C ILE A 318 -4.90 -3.82 -17.68
N LEU A 319 -6.13 -3.66 -18.18
CA LEU A 319 -6.83 -4.66 -18.99
C LEU A 319 -6.23 -4.84 -20.39
N GLU A 320 -5.43 -3.87 -20.86
CA GLU A 320 -4.71 -3.92 -22.14
C GLU A 320 -3.34 -4.61 -22.00
N ARG A 321 -2.88 -4.81 -20.77
CA ARG A 321 -1.59 -5.45 -20.47
C ARG A 321 -1.66 -6.92 -20.88
N LYS A 322 -0.65 -7.41 -21.61
CA LYS A 322 -0.48 -8.86 -21.83
C LYS A 322 -0.41 -9.56 -20.46
N PRO A 323 -1.33 -10.49 -20.14
CA PRO A 323 -1.36 -11.10 -18.82
C PRO A 323 -0.20 -12.10 -18.64
N PRO A 324 0.25 -12.33 -17.39
CA PRO A 324 1.14 -13.43 -17.08
C PRO A 324 0.59 -14.77 -17.60
N PRO A 325 1.45 -15.68 -18.11
CA PRO A 325 1.05 -17.04 -18.40
C PRO A 325 0.43 -17.70 -17.16
N ALA A 326 -0.59 -18.54 -17.40
CA ALA A 326 -1.31 -19.28 -16.36
C ALA A 326 -0.35 -20.11 -15.48
#